data_AF-A0A0K2T5M7-F1
#
_entry.id   AF-A0A0K2T5M7-F1
#
_cell.length_a   1.000
_cell.length_b   1.000
_cell.length_c   1.000
_cell.angle_alpha   90.00
_cell.angle_beta   90.00
_cell.angle_gamma   90.00
#
_symmetry.space_group_name_H-M   'P 1'
#
loop_
_entity.id
_entity.type
_entity.pdbx_description
1 polymer ?
#
loop_
_entity_poly.entity_id
_entity_poly.type
_entity_poly.pdbx_seq_one_letter_code
_entity_poly.pdbx_strand_id
1 'polypeptide(L)'
;MTKFFAIYAIGLVLVFHNLSQVDGIKCKTCTKASKLEDCNEELTCPANIASCLKFTHFLDGKMKINKGCGIVEFEEGDYCMESKITAGSQKGPKTVCMCTGENCNSSFSIVKTDQR
;
A
#
# COMPACT_ATOMS: atom_id res chain seq x y z
N MET A 1 -23.87 -20.30 54.09
CA MET A 1 -24.25 -19.04 53.40
C MET A 1 -23.27 -18.80 52.26
N THR A 2 -23.66 -19.26 51.08
CA THR A 2 -22.87 -19.38 49.84
C THR A 2 -23.26 -18.25 48.90
N LYS A 3 -22.68 -17.05 49.05
CA LYS A 3 -23.01 -15.89 48.17
C LYS A 3 -21.85 -14.91 47.93
N PHE A 4 -20.60 -15.38 47.76
CA PHE A 4 -19.48 -14.46 47.50
C PHE A 4 -18.57 -14.82 46.31
N PHE A 5 -18.83 -15.91 45.58
CA PHE A 5 -17.98 -16.32 44.45
C PHE A 5 -18.49 -15.89 43.06
N ALA A 6 -19.68 -15.28 42.97
CA ALA A 6 -20.31 -14.99 41.67
C ALA A 6 -19.86 -13.68 41.01
N ILE A 7 -19.09 -12.82 41.70
CA ILE A 7 -18.75 -11.48 41.17
C ILE A 7 -17.38 -11.47 40.46
N TYR A 8 -16.49 -12.44 40.74
CA TYR A 8 -15.15 -12.45 40.17
C TYR A 8 -15.07 -12.98 38.73
N ALA A 9 -16.09 -13.68 38.24
CA ALA A 9 -16.10 -14.24 36.89
C ALA A 9 -16.53 -13.25 35.79
N ILE A 10 -17.14 -12.12 36.15
CA ILE A 10 -17.67 -11.14 35.17
C ILE A 10 -16.63 -10.06 34.83
N GLY A 11 -15.64 -9.83 35.70
CA GLY A 11 -14.59 -8.83 35.47
C GLY A 11 -13.50 -9.25 34.47
N LEU A 12 -13.38 -10.54 34.17
CA LEU A 12 -12.28 -11.09 33.35
C LEU A 12 -12.64 -11.32 31.88
N VAL A 13 -13.93 -11.23 31.53
CA VAL A 13 -14.42 -11.49 30.14
C VAL A 13 -14.43 -10.21 29.28
N LEU A 14 -14.28 -9.02 29.88
CA LEU A 14 -14.32 -7.75 29.15
C LEU A 14 -12.94 -7.21 28.69
N VAL A 15 -11.85 -7.94 28.95
CA VAL A 15 -10.48 -7.49 28.60
C VAL A 15 -10.02 -7.97 27.21
N PHE A 16 -10.83 -8.73 26.47
CA PHE A 16 -10.43 -9.27 25.16
C PHE A 16 -11.11 -8.62 23.94
N HIS A 17 -11.96 -7.61 24.11
CA HIS A 17 -12.68 -6.98 22.98
C HIS A 17 -12.09 -5.65 22.48
N ASN A 18 -10.94 -5.22 23.00
CA ASN A 18 -10.21 -4.06 22.48
C ASN A 18 -8.81 -4.44 22.00
N LEU A 19 -8.66 -5.60 21.35
CA LEU A 19 -7.70 -5.67 20.25
C LEU A 19 -8.26 -4.75 19.16
N SER A 20 -8.04 -3.45 19.35
CA SER A 20 -8.15 -2.46 18.28
C SER A 20 -7.25 -3.03 17.20
N GLN A 21 -7.87 -3.57 16.17
CA GLN A 21 -7.19 -3.94 14.95
C GLN A 21 -6.46 -2.66 14.56
N VAL A 22 -5.14 -2.64 14.72
CA VAL A 22 -4.33 -1.50 14.29
C VAL A 22 -4.44 -1.56 12.78
N ASP A 23 -5.44 -0.90 12.23
CA ASP A 23 -5.60 -0.79 10.80
C ASP A 23 -4.34 -0.11 10.28
N GLY A 24 -3.71 -0.72 9.28
CA GLY A 24 -2.56 -0.10 8.62
C GLY A 24 -2.98 1.15 7.86
N ILE A 25 -2.02 1.80 7.21
CA ILE A 25 -2.30 3.01 6.44
C ILE A 25 -3.26 2.73 5.28
N LYS A 26 -3.99 3.75 4.83
CA LYS A 26 -4.78 3.67 3.58
C LYS A 26 -3.92 4.06 2.38
N CYS A 27 -4.07 3.32 1.29
CA CYS A 27 -3.42 3.62 0.00
C CYS A 27 -4.44 3.64 -1.13
N LYS A 28 -4.13 4.32 -2.24
CA LYS A 28 -4.87 4.12 -3.48
C LYS A 28 -4.54 2.77 -4.10
N THR A 29 -5.52 2.13 -4.73
CA THR A 29 -5.37 0.81 -5.35
C THR A 29 -5.95 0.77 -6.76
N CYS A 30 -5.38 -0.07 -7.62
CA CYS A 30 -5.92 -0.46 -8.91
C CYS A 30 -5.06 -1.55 -9.55
N THR A 31 -5.66 -2.30 -10.49
CA THR A 31 -4.95 -3.29 -11.29
C THR A 31 -5.16 -3.03 -12.78
N LYS A 32 -4.06 -2.89 -13.53
CA LYS A 32 -3.98 -2.72 -15.00
C LYS A 32 -4.86 -1.60 -15.54
N ALA A 33 -5.01 -0.53 -14.76
CA ALA A 33 -5.71 0.67 -15.16
C ALA A 33 -5.00 1.32 -16.36
N SER A 34 -5.79 1.93 -17.24
CA SER A 34 -5.26 2.63 -18.42
C SER A 34 -5.14 4.14 -18.20
N LYS A 35 -5.84 4.68 -17.20
CA LYS A 35 -5.77 6.07 -16.76
C LYS A 35 -5.51 6.15 -15.26
N LEU A 36 -4.91 7.24 -14.82
CA LEU A 36 -4.67 7.48 -13.39
C LEU A 36 -5.98 7.69 -12.61
N GLU A 37 -6.99 8.26 -13.26
CA GLU A 37 -8.33 8.49 -12.71
C GLU A 37 -9.04 7.18 -12.32
N ASP A 38 -8.74 6.09 -13.02
CA ASP A 38 -9.23 4.75 -12.71
C ASP A 38 -8.53 4.14 -11.47
N CYS A 39 -7.55 4.84 -10.89
CA CYS A 39 -6.73 4.40 -9.75
C CYS A 39 -6.93 5.25 -8.50
N ASN A 40 -8.20 5.41 -8.10
CA ASN A 40 -8.62 6.25 -6.97
C ASN A 40 -9.33 5.49 -5.84
N GLU A 41 -9.58 4.19 -6.01
CA GLU A 41 -10.11 3.32 -4.96
C GLU A 41 -9.15 3.26 -3.78
N GLU A 42 -9.68 3.08 -2.57
CA GLU A 42 -8.89 2.98 -1.34
C GLU A 42 -8.76 1.54 -0.88
N LEU A 43 -7.58 1.21 -0.35
CA LEU A 43 -7.26 -0.06 0.27
C LEU A 43 -6.61 0.22 1.62
N THR A 44 -7.16 -0.36 2.68
CA THR A 44 -6.49 -0.41 3.98
C THR A 44 -5.38 -1.45 3.93
N CYS A 45 -4.15 -1.04 4.19
CA CYS A 45 -3.00 -1.94 4.20
C CYS A 45 -2.94 -2.75 5.50
N PRO A 46 -2.27 -3.92 5.49
CA PRO A 46 -1.90 -4.63 6.69
C PRO A 46 -1.15 -3.73 7.70
N ALA A 47 -1.31 -3.99 9.00
CA ALA A 47 -0.75 -3.18 10.07
C ALA A 47 0.79 -3.00 10.01
N ASN A 48 1.50 -3.97 9.43
CA ASN A 48 2.95 -3.95 9.27
C ASN A 48 3.42 -3.25 7.98
N ILE A 49 2.49 -2.68 7.20
CA ILE A 49 2.79 -1.94 5.98
C ILE A 49 2.51 -0.45 6.21
N ALA A 50 3.56 0.36 6.06
CA ALA A 50 3.51 1.81 6.20
C ALA A 50 3.74 2.57 4.88
N SER A 51 3.75 1.87 3.74
CA SER A 51 4.01 2.49 2.44
C SER A 51 3.01 2.11 1.36
N CYS A 52 2.83 3.04 0.43
CA CYS A 52 2.05 2.85 -0.78
C CYS A 52 2.95 2.68 -2.00
N LEU A 53 2.55 1.81 -2.90
CA LEU A 53 3.20 1.51 -4.17
C LEU A 53 2.41 2.13 -5.33
N LYS A 54 3.13 2.60 -6.35
CA LYS A 54 2.63 2.85 -7.69
C LYS A 54 3.58 2.22 -8.70
N PHE A 55 3.02 1.51 -9.66
CA PHE A 55 3.77 0.80 -10.68
C PHE A 55 3.18 1.10 -12.05
N THR A 56 4.02 1.48 -13.00
CA THR A 56 3.66 1.63 -14.41
C THR A 56 4.49 0.69 -15.27
N HIS A 57 3.86 0.07 -16.26
CA HIS A 57 4.52 -0.81 -17.21
C HIS A 57 3.80 -0.78 -18.55
N PHE A 58 4.46 -1.27 -19.59
CA PHE A 58 3.82 -1.54 -20.86
C PHE A 58 3.29 -2.97 -20.88
N LEU A 59 2.13 -3.16 -21.48
CA LEU A 59 1.59 -4.47 -21.82
C LEU A 59 0.89 -4.33 -23.18
N ASP A 60 1.37 -5.10 -24.16
CA ASP A 60 0.86 -5.11 -25.54
C ASP A 60 0.81 -3.70 -26.16
N GLY A 61 1.88 -2.93 -25.94
CA GLY A 61 2.03 -1.57 -26.45
C GLY A 61 1.23 -0.49 -25.72
N LYS A 62 0.49 -0.84 -24.65
CA LYS A 62 -0.29 0.11 -23.85
C LYS A 62 0.33 0.28 -22.46
N MET A 63 0.39 1.51 -21.98
CA MET A 63 0.75 1.79 -20.59
C MET A 63 -0.35 1.25 -19.66
N LYS A 64 0.09 0.62 -18.56
CA LYS A 64 -0.75 0.08 -17.50
C LYS A 64 -0.25 0.56 -16.16
N ILE A 65 -1.20 0.87 -15.27
CA ILE A 65 -0.95 1.38 -13.93
C ILE A 65 -1.48 0.37 -12.92
N ASN A 66 -0.67 0.06 -11.91
CA ASN A 66 -1.07 -0.62 -10.69
C ASN A 66 -0.75 0.28 -9.50
N LYS A 67 -1.59 0.25 -8.48
CA LYS A 67 -1.34 0.90 -7.19
C LYS A 67 -1.72 -0.07 -6.07
N GLY A 68 -1.15 0.12 -4.89
CA GLY A 68 -1.54 -0.65 -3.71
C GLY A 68 -0.61 -0.41 -2.53
N CYS A 69 -0.58 -1.36 -1.62
CA CYS A 69 0.33 -1.40 -0.48
C CYS A 69 1.72 -1.89 -0.94
N GLY A 70 2.80 -1.29 -0.44
CA GLY A 70 4.17 -1.70 -0.69
C GLY A 70 4.84 -2.18 0.60
N ILE A 71 5.78 -3.12 0.52
CA ILE A 71 6.66 -3.42 1.66
C ILE A 71 7.97 -2.71 1.37
N VAL A 72 8.33 -1.75 2.21
CA VAL A 72 9.64 -1.10 2.17
C VAL A 72 10.66 -2.08 2.75
N GLU A 73 11.49 -2.72 1.92
CA GLU A 73 12.57 -3.59 2.43
C GLU A 73 13.74 -2.78 3.02
N PHE A 74 13.85 -1.50 2.70
CA PHE A 74 14.91 -0.59 3.16
C PHE A 74 14.30 0.76 3.54
N GLU A 75 14.56 1.27 4.76
CA GLU A 75 14.11 2.57 5.31
C GLU A 75 14.44 3.83 4.46
N GLU A 76 14.80 3.67 3.19
CA GLU A 76 14.82 4.76 2.23
C GLU A 76 13.37 5.22 1.98
N GLY A 77 13.13 6.51 2.18
CA GLY A 77 11.81 7.13 2.13
C GLY A 77 11.15 7.08 0.74
N ASP A 78 10.57 8.20 0.30
CA ASP A 78 9.88 8.22 -0.99
C ASP A 78 10.88 8.11 -2.15
N TYR A 79 10.70 7.12 -3.02
CA TYR A 79 11.59 6.91 -4.17
C TYR A 79 10.85 6.40 -5.41
N CYS A 80 11.45 6.63 -6.58
CA CYS A 80 11.01 6.08 -7.86
C CYS A 80 12.21 5.49 -8.61
N MET A 81 12.04 4.27 -9.12
CA MET A 81 12.99 3.60 -9.98
C MET A 81 12.41 3.48 -11.39
N GLU A 82 13.13 4.01 -12.37
CA GLU A 82 12.81 3.87 -13.78
C GLU A 82 13.67 2.78 -14.42
N SER A 83 13.06 1.99 -15.29
CA SER A 83 13.72 0.93 -16.03
C SER A 83 13.06 0.76 -17.40
N LYS A 84 13.66 -0.04 -18.27
CA LYS A 84 13.12 -0.33 -19.60
C LYS A 84 13.20 -1.81 -19.89
N ILE A 85 12.06 -2.39 -20.23
CA ILE A 85 11.97 -3.77 -20.72
C ILE A 85 12.19 -3.74 -22.24
N THR A 86 13.16 -4.50 -22.74
CA THR A 86 13.60 -4.43 -24.14
C THR A 86 12.98 -5.51 -25.03
N ALA A 87 12.39 -6.56 -24.46
CA ALA A 87 11.82 -7.71 -25.17
C ALA A 87 10.51 -8.20 -24.54
N GLY A 88 9.71 -8.96 -25.31
CA GLY A 88 8.44 -9.54 -24.86
C GLY A 88 7.24 -8.58 -24.93
N SER A 89 6.07 -9.06 -24.47
CA SER A 89 4.80 -8.30 -24.47
C SER A 89 4.82 -7.08 -23.54
N GLN A 90 5.76 -7.05 -22.60
CA GLN A 90 5.94 -5.93 -21.67
C GLN A 90 6.99 -4.91 -22.13
N LYS A 91 7.47 -5.02 -23.38
CA LYS A 91 8.48 -4.12 -23.94
C LYS A 91 8.02 -2.66 -23.82
N GLY A 92 8.83 -1.85 -23.16
CA GLY A 92 8.54 -0.43 -22.90
C GLY A 92 9.16 0.07 -21.60
N PRO A 93 8.96 1.35 -21.27
CA PRO A 93 9.36 1.91 -19.99
C PRO A 93 8.56 1.29 -18.84
N LYS A 94 9.21 1.17 -17.69
CA LYS A 94 8.65 0.67 -16.44
C LYS A 94 9.09 1.59 -15.31
N THR A 95 8.16 2.02 -14.49
CA THR A 95 8.44 2.85 -13.30
C THR A 95 7.84 2.18 -12.07
N VAL A 96 8.62 2.10 -11.00
CA VAL A 96 8.18 1.63 -9.68
C VAL A 96 8.41 2.79 -8.71
N CYS A 97 7.36 3.27 -8.06
CA CYS A 97 7.45 4.33 -7.05
C CYS A 97 6.87 3.83 -5.73
N MET A 98 7.53 4.19 -4.63
CA MET A 98 7.08 3.93 -3.27
C MET A 98 7.10 5.22 -2.47
N CYS A 99 6.13 5.36 -1.56
CA CYS A 99 6.07 6.47 -0.62
C CYS A 99 5.53 6.01 0.72
N THR A 100 5.87 6.74 1.78
CA THR A 100 5.41 6.46 3.14
C THR A 100 4.23 7.35 3.51
N GLY A 101 3.24 6.78 4.20
CA GLY A 101 2.08 7.53 4.73
C GLY A 101 0.79 7.35 3.93
N GLU A 102 -0.31 7.86 4.49
CA GLU A 102 -1.65 7.64 3.94
C GLU A 102 -1.83 8.30 2.57
N ASN A 103 -2.36 7.53 1.62
CA ASN A 103 -2.76 7.98 0.29
C ASN A 103 -1.65 8.73 -0.48
N CYS A 104 -0.38 8.56 -0.11
CA CYS A 104 0.75 9.24 -0.73
C CYS A 104 0.89 8.88 -2.22
N ASN A 105 0.33 7.73 -2.64
CA ASN A 105 0.28 7.32 -4.05
C ASN A 105 -0.90 7.88 -4.86
N SER A 106 -1.66 8.83 -4.32
CA SER A 106 -2.79 9.50 -4.99
C SER A 106 -2.33 10.25 -6.23
N SER A 107 -1.32 11.11 -6.10
CA SER A 107 -0.79 11.99 -7.14
C SER A 107 0.74 11.97 -7.16
N PHE A 108 1.32 10.87 -7.63
CA PHE A 108 2.77 10.86 -7.89
C PHE A 108 3.08 11.68 -9.15
N SER A 109 3.62 12.87 -8.93
CA SER A 109 4.51 13.54 -9.87
C SER A 109 5.87 12.85 -9.81
N ILE A 110 6.47 12.53 -10.96
CA ILE A 110 7.81 11.94 -11.05
C ILE A 110 8.78 12.99 -10.51
N VAL A 111 9.19 12.89 -9.24
CA VAL A 111 10.40 13.58 -8.80
C VAL A 111 11.53 12.81 -9.46
N LYS A 112 12.04 13.35 -10.56
CA LYS A 112 13.26 12.84 -11.19
C LYS A 112 14.37 12.98 -10.15
N THR A 113 14.74 11.90 -9.49
CA THR A 113 16.04 11.85 -8.82
C THR A 113 17.07 11.74 -9.93
N ASP A 114 17.58 12.90 -10.35
CA ASP A 114 18.70 13.04 -11.28
C ASP A 114 19.91 12.36 -10.63
N GLN A 115 20.10 11.07 -10.87
CA GLN A 115 21.35 10.39 -10.52
C GLN A 115 22.41 10.81 -11.53
N ARG A 116 23.12 11.87 -11.15
CA ARG A 116 24.29 12.42 -11.83
C ARG A 116 25.55 11.64 -11.48
#